data_AF-A0A9N9LB69-F1
#
_entry.id   AF-A0A9N9LB69-F1
#
_cell.length_a   1.000
_cell.length_b   1.000
_cell.length_c   1.000
_cell.angle_alpha   90.00
_cell.angle_beta   90.00
_cell.angle_gamma   90.00
#
_symmetry.space_group_name_H-M   'P 1'
#
loop_
_entity.id
_entity.type
_entity.pdbx_description
1 polymer ?
#
loop_
_entity_poly.entity_id
_entity_poly.type
_entity_poly.pdbx_seq_one_letter_code
_entity_poly.pdbx_strand_id
1 'polypeptide(L)'
;MSFGFSVGDFVVLTQLAQNAIHNAQKACGAHDELVREVKSLHIVLRRTEAEVSHPNSILNREDDDRRAELGSLASHCKKVLKVLCMVLKKYNALSKKKKRHQTLETNQIWEREMQDLDHIRSELVTHTQAFTIFLNLLSIGSQGKVEEFMGSQGKELRDIKLSMNWVTASSISRRHEQSILTTYAEDDKETWKCFRRELIKEGFTHTSLKGNMEIIKQFVTELGERGALDGLAPEHDFANSRIPSIPRGKTRGKTSGKTKGKTLVDNSTVKRPFQLG
;
A
#
# COMPACT_ATOMS: atom_id res chain seq x y z
N MET A 1 15.94 -6.87 -20.42
CA MET A 1 15.18 -7.42 -19.27
C MET A 1 15.29 -6.42 -18.13
N SER A 2 14.21 -5.73 -17.79
CA SER A 2 14.20 -4.84 -16.63
C SER A 2 14.18 -5.69 -15.37
N PHE A 3 15.21 -5.56 -14.53
CA PHE A 3 15.13 -6.00 -13.14
C PHE A 3 13.78 -5.49 -12.58
N GLY A 4 12.91 -6.41 -12.17
CA GLY A 4 11.61 -6.07 -11.62
C GLY A 4 11.73 -5.16 -10.39
N PHE A 5 10.61 -4.59 -9.95
CA PHE A 5 10.56 -3.73 -8.76
C PHE A 5 11.31 -4.36 -7.58
N SER A 6 12.40 -3.71 -7.17
CA SER A 6 13.27 -4.19 -6.11
C SER A 6 12.74 -3.80 -4.74
N VAL A 7 13.25 -4.43 -3.66
CA VAL A 7 12.96 -3.99 -2.29
C VAL A 7 13.25 -2.50 -2.11
N GLY A 8 14.33 -2.00 -2.72
CA GLY A 8 14.69 -0.57 -2.69
C GLY A 8 13.63 0.34 -3.30
N ASP A 9 12.94 -0.10 -4.35
CA ASP A 9 11.87 0.68 -4.97
C ASP A 9 10.65 0.84 -4.05
N PHE A 10 10.32 -0.19 -3.26
CA PHE A 10 9.26 -0.10 -2.25
C PHE A 10 9.65 0.82 -1.10
N VAL A 11 10.91 0.79 -0.65
CA VAL A 11 11.41 1.74 0.36
C VAL A 11 11.26 3.18 -0.13
N VAL A 12 11.65 3.46 -1.38
CA VAL A 12 11.49 4.80 -1.98
C VAL A 12 10.02 5.19 -2.09
N LEU A 13 9.15 4.25 -2.47
CA LEU A 13 7.70 4.48 -2.57
C LEU A 13 7.08 4.82 -1.21
N THR A 14 7.42 4.05 -0.17
CA THR A 14 7.02 4.32 1.22
C THR A 14 7.47 5.70 1.68
N GLN A 15 8.72 6.07 1.43
CA GLN A 15 9.26 7.38 1.79
C GLN A 15 8.55 8.52 1.05
N LEU A 16 8.19 8.30 -0.22
CA LEU A 16 7.41 9.27 -0.99
C LEU A 16 6.03 9.47 -0.37
N ALA A 17 5.35 8.41 0.05
CA ALA A 17 4.07 8.51 0.76
C ALA A 17 4.21 9.27 2.10
N GLN A 18 5.26 8.99 2.88
CA GLN A 18 5.54 9.72 4.12
C GLN A 18 5.73 11.23 3.88
N ASN A 19 6.45 11.59 2.81
CA ASN A 19 6.63 12.98 2.41
C ASN A 19 5.31 13.63 1.98
N ALA A 20 4.45 12.89 1.28
CA ALA A 20 3.12 13.36 0.92
C ALA A 20 2.25 13.65 2.15
N ILE A 21 2.30 12.80 3.20
CA ILE A 21 1.62 13.06 4.48
C ILE A 21 2.05 14.40 5.07
N HIS A 22 3.38 14.62 5.18
CA HIS A 22 3.88 15.86 5.77
C HIS A 22 3.45 17.11 4.96
N ASN A 23 3.54 17.04 3.63
CA ASN A 23 3.13 18.14 2.76
C ASN A 23 1.62 18.40 2.82
N ALA A 24 0.81 17.35 2.93
CA ALA A 24 -0.64 17.43 3.03
C ALA A 24 -1.08 18.03 4.37
N GLN A 25 -0.47 17.57 5.48
CA GLN A 25 -0.71 18.13 6.81
C GLN A 25 -0.42 19.64 6.89
N LYS A 26 0.61 20.08 6.18
CA LYS A 26 0.98 21.49 6.11
C LYS A 26 0.03 22.31 5.23
N ALA A 27 -0.46 21.71 4.14
CA ALA A 27 -1.32 22.38 3.16
C ALA A 27 -2.78 22.47 3.64
N CYS A 28 -3.35 21.33 4.05
CA CYS A 28 -4.78 21.17 4.30
C CYS A 28 -5.11 21.03 5.80
N GLY A 29 -4.12 20.77 6.65
CA GLY A 29 -4.31 20.51 8.07
C GLY A 29 -4.28 19.02 8.41
N ALA A 30 -4.05 18.68 9.69
CA ALA A 30 -3.72 17.31 10.11
C ALA A 30 -4.90 16.30 10.05
N HIS A 31 -6.13 16.81 10.03
CA HIS A 31 -7.37 16.04 10.05
C HIS A 31 -8.11 16.06 8.71
N ASP A 32 -7.49 16.61 7.68
CA ASP A 32 -8.06 16.63 6.34
C ASP A 32 -8.21 15.21 5.77
N GLU A 33 -9.27 14.99 5.00
CA GLU A 33 -9.56 13.70 4.37
C GLU A 33 -8.39 13.23 3.50
N LEU A 34 -7.72 14.12 2.77
CA LEU A 34 -6.54 13.79 1.98
C LEU A 34 -5.41 13.24 2.85
N VAL A 35 -5.18 13.82 4.04
CA VAL A 35 -4.16 13.33 4.97
C VAL A 35 -4.51 11.93 5.46
N ARG A 36 -5.79 11.65 5.73
CA ARG A 36 -6.26 10.32 6.11
C ARG A 36 -6.01 9.32 4.98
N GLU A 37 -6.39 9.62 3.74
CA GLU A 37 -6.21 8.70 2.62
C GLU A 37 -4.72 8.42 2.32
N VAL A 38 -3.85 9.43 2.39
CA VAL A 38 -2.40 9.22 2.22
C VAL A 38 -1.81 8.39 3.36
N LYS A 39 -2.31 8.56 4.60
CA LYS A 39 -1.90 7.72 5.75
C LYS A 39 -2.32 6.27 5.56
N SER A 40 -3.55 6.01 5.13
CA SER A 40 -4.04 4.67 4.82
C SER A 40 -3.16 4.00 3.76
N LEU A 41 -2.88 4.71 2.66
CA LEU A 41 -1.97 4.22 1.63
C LEU A 41 -0.58 3.93 2.18
N HIS A 42 -0.01 4.82 3.01
CA HIS A 42 1.31 4.62 3.60
C HIS A 42 1.37 3.37 4.47
N ILE A 43 0.33 3.09 5.28
CA ILE A 43 0.26 1.88 6.12
C ILE A 43 0.32 0.62 5.24
N VAL A 44 -0.48 0.59 4.17
CA VAL A 44 -0.51 -0.56 3.27
C VAL A 44 0.84 -0.70 2.53
N LEU A 45 1.44 0.40 2.07
CA LEU A 45 2.78 0.38 1.46
C LEU A 45 3.86 -0.13 2.42
N ARG A 46 3.79 0.21 3.72
CA ARG A 46 4.70 -0.34 4.75
C ARG A 46 4.55 -1.85 4.91
N ARG A 47 3.32 -2.36 4.87
CA ARG A 47 3.06 -3.80 4.92
C ARG A 47 3.62 -4.50 3.69
N THR A 48 3.39 -3.93 2.50
CA THR A 48 3.97 -4.42 1.24
C THR A 48 5.50 -4.41 1.26
N GLU A 49 6.13 -3.32 1.73
CA GLU A 49 7.58 -3.22 1.88
C GLU A 49 8.11 -4.31 2.80
N ALA A 50 7.44 -4.57 3.93
CA ALA A 50 7.81 -5.64 4.84
C ALA A 50 7.73 -6.99 4.12
N GLU A 51 6.60 -7.32 3.50
CA GLU A 51 6.38 -8.59 2.78
C GLU A 51 7.44 -8.83 1.69
N VAL A 52 7.69 -7.83 0.86
CA VAL A 52 8.73 -7.82 -0.17
C VAL A 52 10.13 -8.07 0.41
N SER A 53 10.40 -7.56 1.61
CA SER A 53 11.69 -7.69 2.28
C SER A 53 11.91 -9.05 2.93
N HIS A 54 10.86 -9.85 3.15
CA HIS A 54 10.97 -11.17 3.77
C HIS A 54 11.50 -12.20 2.76
N PRO A 55 12.70 -12.80 2.97
CA PRO A 55 13.29 -13.73 1.99
C PRO A 55 12.41 -14.94 1.67
N ASN A 56 11.63 -15.40 2.64
CA ASN A 56 10.74 -16.57 2.51
C ASN A 56 9.34 -16.21 2.00
N SER A 57 9.09 -14.94 1.64
CA SER A 57 7.83 -14.52 1.07
C SER A 57 7.57 -15.22 -0.26
N ILE A 58 6.30 -15.49 -0.56
CA ILE A 58 5.84 -16.03 -1.84
C ILE A 58 6.26 -15.10 -3.00
N LEU A 59 6.42 -13.81 -2.73
CA LEU A 59 6.89 -12.80 -3.70
C LEU A 59 8.32 -12.99 -4.18
N ASN A 60 9.12 -13.81 -3.49
CA ASN A 60 10.53 -14.03 -3.81
C ASN A 60 10.78 -15.43 -4.42
N ARG A 61 9.71 -16.16 -4.79
CA ARG A 61 9.81 -17.40 -5.56
C ARG A 61 10.11 -17.09 -7.03
N GLU A 62 10.99 -17.85 -7.66
CA GLU A 62 11.52 -17.55 -9.00
C GLU A 62 10.50 -17.73 -10.15
N ASP A 63 9.45 -18.53 -9.97
CA ASP A 63 8.46 -18.88 -11.01
C ASP A 63 7.09 -18.19 -10.83
N ASP A 64 7.01 -17.03 -10.14
CA ASP A 64 5.73 -16.36 -9.87
C ASP A 64 5.65 -14.94 -10.46
N ASP A 65 4.64 -14.71 -11.29
CA ASP A 65 4.33 -13.41 -11.90
C ASP A 65 3.90 -12.34 -10.86
N ARG A 66 3.51 -12.76 -9.64
CA ARG A 66 3.11 -11.87 -8.53
C ARG A 66 4.04 -10.69 -8.32
N ARG A 67 5.36 -10.91 -8.46
CA ARG A 67 6.35 -9.84 -8.27
C ARG A 67 6.27 -8.77 -9.35
N ALA A 68 6.01 -9.18 -10.59
CA ALA A 68 5.82 -8.28 -11.71
C ALA A 68 4.49 -7.52 -11.59
N GLU A 69 3.41 -8.17 -11.18
CA GLU A 69 2.10 -7.51 -10.98
C GLU A 69 2.19 -6.44 -9.90
N LEU A 70 2.82 -6.78 -8.76
CA LEU A 70 3.05 -5.82 -7.67
C LEU A 70 3.91 -4.63 -8.12
N GLY A 71 4.92 -4.90 -8.96
CA GLY A 71 5.77 -3.86 -9.54
C GLY A 71 5.00 -2.89 -10.43
N SER A 72 4.07 -3.40 -11.23
CA SER A 72 3.17 -2.57 -12.06
C SER A 72 2.32 -1.64 -11.17
N LEU A 73 1.67 -2.21 -10.15
CA LEU A 73 0.86 -1.46 -9.19
C LEU A 73 1.66 -0.38 -8.45
N ALA A 74 2.87 -0.73 -8.01
CA ALA A 74 3.78 0.21 -7.33
C ALA A 74 4.28 1.33 -8.25
N SER A 75 4.51 1.03 -9.54
CA SER A 75 4.87 2.03 -10.55
C SER A 75 3.77 3.07 -10.74
N HIS A 76 2.51 2.64 -10.86
CA HIS A 76 1.36 3.52 -10.98
C HIS A 76 1.17 4.38 -9.73
N CYS A 77 1.21 3.77 -8.54
CA CYS A 77 1.10 4.48 -7.28
C CYS A 77 2.20 5.55 -7.11
N LYS A 78 3.44 5.24 -7.51
CA LYS A 78 4.56 6.20 -7.48
C LYS A 78 4.28 7.43 -8.34
N LYS A 79 3.64 7.26 -9.51
CA LYS A 79 3.27 8.39 -10.40
C LYS A 79 2.23 9.27 -9.71
N VAL A 80 1.17 8.69 -9.14
CA VAL A 80 0.11 9.42 -8.43
C VAL A 80 0.68 10.20 -7.24
N LEU A 81 1.50 9.57 -6.40
CA LEU A 81 2.15 10.24 -5.26
C LEU A 81 3.09 11.37 -5.67
N LYS A 82 3.78 11.26 -6.82
CA LYS A 82 4.59 12.36 -7.36
C LYS A 82 3.72 13.55 -7.76
N VAL A 83 2.60 13.30 -8.44
CA VAL A 83 1.64 14.36 -8.83
C VAL A 83 1.10 15.05 -7.58
N LEU A 84 0.65 14.28 -6.58
CA LEU A 84 0.21 14.81 -5.29
C LEU A 84 1.26 15.70 -4.63
N CYS A 85 2.50 15.23 -4.54
CA CYS A 85 3.59 16.02 -3.96
C CYS A 85 3.83 17.33 -4.72
N MET A 86 3.67 17.34 -6.05
CA MET A 86 3.80 18.56 -6.85
C MET A 86 2.66 19.54 -6.56
N VAL A 87 1.41 19.08 -6.53
CA VAL A 87 0.24 19.91 -6.21
C VAL A 87 0.35 20.49 -4.80
N LEU A 88 0.66 19.67 -3.81
CA LEU A 88 0.82 20.12 -2.41
C LEU A 88 1.97 21.11 -2.23
N LYS A 89 3.06 20.98 -3.00
CA LYS A 89 4.16 21.97 -2.96
C LYS A 89 3.71 23.33 -3.48
N LYS A 90 2.92 23.36 -4.57
CA LYS A 90 2.33 24.60 -5.10
C LYS A 90 1.38 25.22 -4.08
N TYR A 91 0.48 24.41 -3.51
CA TYR A 91 -0.46 24.84 -2.48
C TYR A 91 0.25 25.47 -1.27
N ASN A 92 1.28 24.81 -0.76
CA ASN A 92 2.11 25.30 0.35
C ASN A 92 2.94 26.55 0.01
N ALA A 93 3.23 26.81 -1.26
CA ALA A 93 3.91 28.03 -1.70
C ALA A 93 2.93 29.20 -1.81
N LEU A 94 1.69 28.94 -2.28
CA LEU A 94 0.63 29.93 -2.42
C LEU A 94 0.04 30.35 -1.06
N SER A 95 -0.14 29.41 -0.13
CA SER A 95 -0.64 29.71 1.22
C SER A 95 0.26 30.70 1.98
N LYS A 96 1.58 30.64 1.74
CA LYS A 96 2.55 31.62 2.27
C LYS A 96 2.40 33.01 1.66
N LYS A 97 1.98 33.10 0.39
CA LYS A 97 1.76 34.37 -0.34
C LYS A 97 0.40 35.01 -0.02
N LYS A 98 -0.60 34.22 0.37
CA LYS A 98 -1.96 34.67 0.75
C LYS A 98 -1.98 35.62 1.95
N LYS A 99 -0.92 35.66 2.76
CA LYS A 99 -0.72 36.68 3.81
C LYS A 99 -0.46 38.10 3.25
N ARG A 100 -0.27 38.28 1.94
CA ARG A 100 0.00 39.60 1.34
C ARG A 100 -1.12 40.17 0.47
N HIS A 101 -1.70 39.45 -0.50
CA HIS A 101 -2.84 39.97 -1.30
C HIS A 101 -3.69 38.83 -1.89
N GLN A 102 -5.02 39.01 -1.97
CA GLN A 102 -5.97 38.06 -2.57
C GLN A 102 -6.56 38.66 -3.85
N THR A 103 -6.34 38.00 -4.99
CA THR A 103 -6.82 38.43 -6.32
C THR A 103 -7.83 37.41 -6.88
N LEU A 104 -8.78 37.83 -7.71
CA LEU A 104 -9.76 36.96 -8.38
C LEU A 104 -9.13 35.80 -9.17
N GLU A 105 -7.98 36.03 -9.81
CA GLU A 105 -7.21 34.99 -10.51
C GLU A 105 -6.74 33.87 -9.57
N THR A 106 -6.45 34.19 -8.30
CA THR A 106 -6.08 33.16 -7.33
C THR A 106 -7.26 32.24 -7.05
N ASN A 107 -8.48 32.77 -6.92
CA ASN A 107 -9.71 32.00 -6.67
C ASN A 107 -10.00 30.95 -7.76
N GLN A 108 -9.80 31.28 -9.03
CA GLN A 108 -9.99 30.33 -10.14
C GLN A 108 -8.92 29.23 -10.19
N ILE A 109 -7.66 29.58 -9.84
CA ILE A 109 -6.58 28.60 -9.70
C ILE A 109 -6.89 27.63 -8.54
N TRP A 110 -7.42 28.12 -7.42
CA TRP A 110 -7.83 27.27 -6.30
C TRP A 110 -8.94 26.28 -6.70
N GLU A 111 -9.98 26.71 -7.43
CA GLU A 111 -11.07 25.83 -7.86
C GLU A 111 -10.59 24.68 -8.76
N ARG A 112 -9.71 24.99 -9.72
CA ARG A 112 -9.09 23.97 -10.57
C ARG A 112 -8.18 23.02 -9.77
N GLU A 113 -7.36 23.55 -8.87
CA GLU A 113 -6.47 22.72 -8.04
C GLU A 113 -7.25 21.85 -7.03
N MET A 114 -8.44 22.28 -6.57
CA MET A 114 -9.31 21.46 -5.71
C MET A 114 -9.89 20.26 -6.47
N GLN A 115 -10.28 20.44 -7.74
CA GLN A 115 -10.72 19.32 -8.59
C GLN A 115 -9.60 18.31 -8.83
N ASP A 116 -8.36 18.78 -9.03
CA ASP A 116 -7.20 17.90 -9.15
C ASP A 116 -6.96 17.11 -7.84
N LEU A 117 -7.14 17.74 -6.67
CA LEU A 117 -7.00 17.07 -5.38
C LEU A 117 -8.08 16.00 -5.14
N ASP A 118 -9.32 16.26 -5.52
CA ASP A 118 -10.40 15.27 -5.42
C ASP A 118 -10.15 14.05 -6.32
N HIS A 119 -9.69 14.28 -7.54
CA HIS A 119 -9.31 13.20 -8.44
C HIS A 119 -8.13 12.40 -7.88
N ILE A 120 -7.08 13.07 -7.40
CA ILE A 120 -5.92 12.41 -6.79
C ILE A 120 -6.37 11.61 -5.55
N ARG A 121 -7.26 12.15 -4.71
CA ARG A 121 -7.77 11.45 -3.54
C ARG A 121 -8.49 10.15 -3.93
N SER A 122 -9.35 10.20 -4.94
CA SER A 122 -10.03 9.01 -5.47
C SER A 122 -9.04 7.94 -5.95
N GLU A 123 -7.97 8.36 -6.63
CA GLU A 123 -6.88 7.48 -7.07
C GLU A 123 -6.10 6.88 -5.89
N LEU A 124 -5.84 7.65 -4.82
CA LEU A 124 -5.18 7.14 -3.60
C LEU A 124 -6.00 6.08 -2.89
N VAL A 125 -7.32 6.29 -2.78
CA VAL A 125 -8.24 5.30 -2.21
C VAL A 125 -8.17 4.02 -3.04
N THR A 126 -8.26 4.14 -4.37
CA THR A 126 -8.17 3.00 -5.28
C THR A 126 -6.84 2.26 -5.16
N HIS A 127 -5.70 2.95 -5.09
CA HIS A 127 -4.42 2.31 -4.84
C HIS A 127 -4.38 1.60 -3.49
N THR A 128 -4.92 2.21 -2.43
CA THR A 128 -5.00 1.58 -1.10
C THR A 128 -5.76 0.27 -1.18
N GLN A 129 -6.93 0.26 -1.82
CA GLN A 129 -7.74 -0.95 -2.01
C GLN A 129 -7.03 -1.99 -2.87
N ALA A 130 -6.38 -1.58 -3.96
CA ALA A 130 -5.66 -2.49 -4.85
C ALA A 130 -4.50 -3.20 -4.13
N PHE A 131 -3.73 -2.47 -3.31
CA PHE A 131 -2.68 -3.09 -2.50
C PHE A 131 -3.26 -3.98 -1.40
N THR A 132 -4.38 -3.60 -0.76
CA THR A 132 -5.04 -4.45 0.24
C THR A 132 -5.51 -5.77 -0.36
N ILE A 133 -6.20 -5.74 -1.51
CA ILE A 133 -6.60 -6.96 -2.25
C ILE A 133 -5.37 -7.83 -2.53
N PHE A 134 -4.30 -7.22 -3.03
CA PHE A 134 -3.08 -7.94 -3.36
C PHE A 134 -2.45 -8.60 -2.12
N LEU A 135 -2.36 -7.89 -1.00
CA LEU A 135 -1.84 -8.43 0.26
C LEU A 135 -2.74 -9.53 0.85
N ASN A 136 -4.06 -9.40 0.71
CA ASN A 136 -5.01 -10.44 1.11
C ASN A 136 -4.78 -11.72 0.28
N LEU A 137 -4.61 -11.59 -1.03
CA LEU A 137 -4.27 -12.70 -1.93
C LEU A 137 -2.94 -13.36 -1.58
N LEU A 138 -1.93 -12.58 -1.22
CA LEU A 138 -0.66 -13.12 -0.72
C LEU A 138 -0.84 -13.90 0.59
N SER A 139 -1.68 -13.39 1.49
CA SER A 139 -1.95 -14.02 2.78
C SER A 139 -2.69 -15.35 2.62
N ILE A 140 -3.57 -15.45 1.61
CA ILE A 140 -4.26 -16.69 1.22
C ILE A 140 -3.25 -17.73 0.69
N GLY A 141 -2.15 -17.28 0.09
CA GLY A 141 -0.97 -18.12 -0.18
C GLY A 141 -1.04 -19.05 -1.38
N SER A 142 -2.23 -19.32 -1.94
CA SER A 142 -2.42 -20.08 -3.18
C SER A 142 -3.08 -19.21 -4.26
N GLN A 143 -2.77 -19.47 -5.54
CA GLN A 143 -3.60 -18.96 -6.64
C GLN A 143 -4.96 -19.66 -6.61
N GLY A 144 -6.01 -18.96 -7.02
CA GLY A 144 -7.30 -19.59 -7.31
C GLY A 144 -7.25 -20.34 -8.66
N LYS A 145 -8.24 -21.19 -8.93
CA LYS A 145 -8.28 -22.01 -10.15
C LYS A 145 -8.38 -21.13 -11.40
N VAL A 146 -9.15 -20.04 -11.32
CA VAL A 146 -9.29 -19.10 -12.44
C VAL A 146 -8.02 -18.26 -12.58
N GLU A 147 -7.39 -17.88 -11.47
CA GLU A 147 -6.11 -17.15 -11.46
C GLU A 147 -4.96 -17.94 -12.10
N GLU A 148 -4.90 -19.25 -11.86
CA GLU A 148 -3.94 -20.18 -12.47
C GLU A 148 -4.28 -20.42 -13.94
N PHE A 149 -5.56 -20.59 -14.28
CA PHE A 149 -6.01 -20.68 -15.67
C PHE A 149 -5.60 -19.43 -16.45
N MET A 150 -5.92 -18.22 -15.98
CA MET A 150 -5.52 -16.98 -16.66
C MET A 150 -4.00 -16.83 -16.78
N GLY A 151 -3.24 -17.34 -15.80
CA GLY A 151 -1.77 -17.36 -15.82
C GLY A 151 -1.19 -18.33 -16.88
N SER A 152 -1.80 -19.50 -17.02
CA SER A 152 -1.37 -20.53 -17.99
C SER A 152 -1.83 -20.26 -19.42
N GLN A 153 -2.84 -19.40 -19.61
CA GLN A 153 -3.33 -19.00 -20.91
C GLN A 153 -2.49 -17.89 -21.56
N GLY A 154 -2.80 -17.57 -22.82
CA GLY A 154 -2.07 -16.61 -23.64
C GLY A 154 -1.84 -15.24 -22.98
N LYS A 155 -0.89 -14.48 -23.54
CA LYS A 155 -0.44 -13.18 -22.99
C LYS A 155 -1.59 -12.24 -22.61
N GLU A 156 -2.65 -12.23 -23.40
CA GLU A 156 -3.83 -11.39 -23.17
C GLU A 156 -4.54 -11.65 -21.84
N LEU A 157 -4.79 -12.92 -21.46
CA LEU A 157 -5.44 -13.24 -20.19
C LEU A 157 -4.52 -12.96 -19.00
N ARG A 158 -3.20 -13.11 -19.18
CA ARG A 158 -2.23 -12.66 -18.18
C ARG A 158 -2.29 -11.15 -17.99
N ASP A 159 -2.25 -10.38 -19.07
CA ASP A 159 -2.34 -8.92 -19.00
C ASP A 159 -3.67 -8.47 -18.34
N ILE A 160 -4.80 -9.13 -18.65
CA ILE A 160 -6.09 -8.87 -18.00
C ILE A 160 -6.04 -9.20 -16.50
N LYS A 161 -5.42 -10.33 -16.12
CA LYS A 161 -5.21 -10.73 -14.71
C LYS A 161 -4.40 -9.65 -13.97
N LEU A 162 -3.32 -9.14 -14.57
CA LEU A 162 -2.49 -8.08 -13.98
C LEU A 162 -3.29 -6.82 -13.65
N SER A 163 -4.21 -6.42 -14.53
CA SER A 163 -5.08 -5.25 -14.34
C SER A 163 -6.26 -5.53 -13.41
N MET A 164 -6.55 -6.78 -13.06
CA MET A 164 -7.80 -7.12 -12.38
C MET A 164 -7.88 -6.58 -10.96
N ASN A 165 -6.80 -6.64 -10.19
CA ASN A 165 -6.78 -6.09 -8.83
C ASN A 165 -7.04 -4.58 -8.84
N TRP A 166 -6.49 -3.87 -9.83
CA TRP A 166 -6.75 -2.45 -10.04
C TRP A 166 -8.19 -2.17 -10.44
N VAL A 167 -8.74 -2.92 -11.41
CA VAL A 167 -10.12 -2.74 -11.88
C VAL A 167 -11.12 -3.06 -10.78
N THR A 168 -10.90 -4.12 -10.01
CA THR A 168 -11.71 -4.49 -8.84
C THR A 168 -11.65 -3.39 -7.78
N ALA A 169 -10.46 -2.91 -7.43
CA ALA A 169 -10.29 -1.81 -6.49
C ALA A 169 -10.98 -0.52 -6.96
N SER A 170 -10.85 -0.17 -8.23
CA SER A 170 -11.46 1.04 -8.81
C SER A 170 -12.98 0.97 -8.79
N SER A 171 -13.54 -0.23 -8.96
CA SER A 171 -14.97 -0.48 -8.91
C SER A 171 -15.51 -0.35 -7.49
N ILE A 172 -14.77 -0.86 -6.49
CA ILE A 172 -15.12 -0.76 -5.07
C ILE A 172 -15.05 0.70 -4.59
N SER A 173 -13.96 1.41 -4.91
CA SER A 173 -13.78 2.82 -4.52
C SER A 173 -14.89 3.75 -5.04
N ARG A 174 -15.42 3.47 -6.24
CA ARG A 174 -16.46 4.31 -6.85
C ARG A 174 -17.87 4.01 -6.35
N ARG A 175 -18.14 2.77 -5.95
CA ARG A 175 -19.46 2.34 -5.50
C ARG A 175 -19.63 2.41 -3.99
N HIS A 176 -18.54 2.62 -3.24
CA HIS A 176 -18.52 2.70 -1.78
C HIS A 176 -19.07 1.43 -1.07
N GLU A 177 -19.23 0.32 -1.79
CA GLU A 177 -19.86 -0.91 -1.28
C GLU A 177 -19.10 -2.16 -1.77
N GLN A 178 -18.53 -2.92 -0.82
CA GLN A 178 -17.91 -4.24 -1.07
C GLN A 178 -18.94 -5.33 -1.37
N SER A 179 -20.07 -5.28 -0.67
CA SER A 179 -21.04 -6.37 -0.58
C SER A 179 -21.71 -6.70 -1.91
N ILE A 180 -21.72 -5.76 -2.86
CA ILE A 180 -22.39 -5.92 -4.16
C ILE A 180 -21.57 -6.78 -5.14
N LEU A 181 -20.24 -6.84 -5.00
CA LEU A 181 -19.40 -7.45 -6.04
C LEU A 181 -19.52 -8.98 -6.09
N THR A 182 -19.85 -9.61 -4.96
CA THR A 182 -19.92 -11.07 -4.78
C THR A 182 -21.36 -11.60 -4.67
N THR A 183 -22.30 -10.73 -4.30
CA THR A 183 -23.71 -11.11 -4.08
C THR A 183 -24.51 -11.20 -5.39
N TYR A 184 -24.12 -10.45 -6.44
CA TYR A 184 -24.81 -10.44 -7.73
C TYR A 184 -24.01 -11.23 -8.78
N ALA A 185 -23.94 -12.55 -8.61
CA ALA A 185 -23.49 -13.46 -9.66
C ALA A 185 -24.41 -13.43 -10.91
N GLU A 186 -25.64 -12.93 -10.78
CA GLU A 186 -26.59 -12.77 -11.88
C GLU A 186 -26.55 -11.35 -12.48
N ASP A 187 -25.65 -11.19 -13.46
CA ASP A 187 -25.71 -10.24 -14.58
C ASP A 187 -26.13 -8.79 -14.26
N ASP A 188 -25.69 -8.21 -13.14
CA ASP A 188 -25.91 -6.79 -12.88
C ASP A 188 -25.14 -5.97 -13.92
N LYS A 189 -25.85 -5.61 -14.99
CA LYS A 189 -25.30 -5.11 -16.26
C LYS A 189 -24.40 -3.91 -16.02
N GLU A 190 -24.69 -3.10 -15.01
CA GLU A 190 -23.94 -1.88 -14.70
C GLU A 190 -22.59 -2.15 -14.01
N THR A 191 -22.47 -3.20 -13.20
CA THR A 191 -21.19 -3.61 -12.59
C THR A 191 -20.23 -4.08 -13.67
N TRP A 192 -20.68 -4.99 -14.55
CA TRP A 192 -19.86 -5.50 -15.63
C TRP A 192 -19.60 -4.49 -16.76
N LYS A 193 -20.50 -3.52 -16.98
CA LYS A 193 -20.21 -2.36 -17.84
C LYS A 193 -19.11 -1.49 -17.25
N CYS A 194 -19.10 -1.29 -15.93
CA CYS A 194 -18.05 -0.52 -15.26
C CYS A 194 -16.68 -1.20 -15.39
N PHE A 195 -16.61 -2.50 -15.11
CA PHE A 195 -15.41 -3.31 -15.33
C PHE A 195 -14.90 -3.21 -16.77
N ARG A 196 -15.80 -3.33 -17.76
CA ARG A 196 -15.45 -3.15 -19.18
C ARG A 196 -14.88 -1.76 -19.46
N ARG A 197 -15.49 -0.69 -18.94
CA ARG A 197 -15.01 0.68 -19.13
C ARG A 197 -13.60 0.86 -18.57
N GLU A 198 -13.32 0.31 -17.40
CA GLU A 198 -11.98 0.43 -16.78
C GLU A 198 -10.95 -0.44 -17.50
N LEU A 199 -11.28 -1.66 -17.91
CA LEU A 199 -10.39 -2.47 -18.74
C LEU A 199 -10.10 -1.81 -20.10
N ILE A 200 -11.08 -1.12 -20.70
CA ILE A 200 -10.83 -0.34 -21.92
C ILE A 200 -9.86 0.83 -21.65
N LYS A 201 -9.94 1.48 -20.48
CA LYS A 201 -8.99 2.53 -20.09
C LYS A 201 -7.58 1.99 -19.86
N GLU A 202 -7.46 0.76 -19.37
CA GLU A 202 -6.18 0.04 -19.26
C GLU A 202 -5.61 -0.38 -20.63
N GLY A 203 -6.41 -0.27 -21.70
CA GLY A 203 -5.97 -0.49 -23.09
C GLY A 203 -6.48 -1.77 -23.75
N PHE A 204 -7.38 -2.52 -23.08
CA PHE A 204 -7.95 -3.74 -23.66
C PHE A 204 -9.04 -3.43 -24.69
N THR A 205 -9.06 -4.19 -25.79
CA THR A 205 -10.04 -4.00 -26.86
C THR A 205 -11.41 -4.56 -26.49
N HIS A 206 -12.49 -3.97 -27.03
CA HIS A 206 -13.84 -4.45 -26.77
C HIS A 206 -14.05 -5.92 -27.20
N THR A 207 -13.42 -6.34 -28.31
CA THR A 207 -13.53 -7.71 -28.83
C THR A 207 -12.88 -8.72 -27.88
N SER A 208 -11.68 -8.40 -27.38
CA SER A 208 -10.97 -9.19 -26.35
C SER A 208 -11.82 -9.38 -25.10
N LEU A 209 -12.36 -8.28 -24.57
CA LEU A 209 -13.15 -8.29 -23.35
C LEU A 209 -14.47 -9.06 -23.52
N LYS A 210 -15.07 -9.02 -24.71
CA LYS A 210 -16.28 -9.79 -25.00
C LYS A 210 -16.01 -11.29 -24.98
N GLY A 211 -14.88 -11.74 -25.52
CA GLY A 211 -14.49 -13.15 -25.53
C GLY A 211 -14.11 -13.69 -24.14
N ASN A 212 -13.51 -12.84 -23.30
CA ASN A 212 -12.99 -13.22 -21.99
C ASN A 212 -13.92 -12.86 -20.81
N MET A 213 -15.11 -12.31 -21.07
CA MET A 213 -16.01 -11.78 -20.02
C MET A 213 -16.38 -12.80 -18.95
N GLU A 214 -16.70 -14.02 -19.35
CA GLU A 214 -17.12 -15.06 -18.39
C GLU A 214 -15.96 -15.50 -17.48
N ILE A 215 -14.74 -15.55 -18.01
CA ILE A 215 -13.53 -15.83 -17.22
C ILE A 215 -13.28 -14.69 -16.22
N ILE A 216 -13.46 -13.43 -16.67
CA ILE A 216 -13.32 -12.24 -15.81
C ILE A 216 -14.34 -12.28 -14.66
N LYS A 217 -15.60 -12.61 -14.96
CA LYS A 217 -16.65 -12.76 -13.94
C LYS A 217 -16.27 -13.83 -12.92
N GLN A 218 -15.90 -15.01 -13.41
CA GLN A 218 -15.51 -16.13 -12.56
C GLN A 218 -14.32 -15.80 -11.68
N PHE A 219 -13.33 -15.06 -12.19
CA PHE A 219 -12.18 -14.61 -11.42
C PHE A 219 -12.60 -13.70 -10.26
N VAL A 220 -13.45 -12.70 -10.53
CA VAL A 220 -13.93 -11.76 -9.52
C VAL A 220 -14.79 -12.45 -8.45
N THR A 221 -15.63 -13.42 -8.86
CA THR A 221 -16.38 -14.26 -7.93
C THR A 221 -15.44 -15.07 -7.05
N GLU A 222 -14.43 -15.73 -7.64
CA GLU A 222 -13.42 -16.50 -6.92
C GLU A 222 -12.60 -15.63 -5.95
N LEU A 223 -12.26 -14.39 -6.33
CA LEU A 223 -11.63 -13.42 -5.41
C LEU A 223 -12.48 -13.17 -4.16
N GLY A 224 -13.78 -13.01 -4.36
CA GLY A 224 -14.75 -12.83 -3.28
C GLY A 224 -14.84 -14.02 -2.35
N GLU A 225 -15.03 -15.22 -2.91
CA GLU A 225 -15.13 -16.47 -2.17
C GLU A 225 -13.88 -16.78 -1.32
N ARG A 226 -12.71 -16.34 -1.80
CA ARG A 226 -11.44 -16.50 -1.09
C ARG A 226 -11.23 -15.49 0.04
N GLY A 227 -12.15 -14.52 0.22
CA GLY A 227 -12.01 -13.45 1.21
C GLY A 227 -11.00 -12.37 0.82
N ALA A 228 -10.57 -12.31 -0.45
CA ALA A 228 -9.61 -11.27 -0.88
C ALA A 228 -10.20 -9.85 -0.79
N LEU A 229 -11.54 -9.75 -0.81
CA LEU A 229 -12.29 -8.51 -0.71
C LEU A 229 -12.67 -8.12 0.73
N ASP A 230 -12.28 -8.94 1.72
CA ASP A 230 -12.58 -8.69 3.12
C ASP A 230 -11.73 -7.53 3.66
N GLY A 231 -12.36 -6.67 4.48
CA GLY A 231 -11.67 -5.55 5.11
C GLY A 231 -11.36 -4.37 4.18
N LEU A 232 -11.93 -4.34 2.97
CA LEU A 232 -11.84 -3.19 2.04
C LEU A 232 -12.75 -2.01 2.45
N ALA A 233 -13.44 -2.12 3.60
CA ALA A 233 -14.31 -1.08 4.12
C ALA A 233 -13.52 0.14 4.59
N PRO A 234 -14.08 1.35 4.45
CA PRO A 234 -13.58 2.54 5.12
C PRO A 234 -13.91 2.44 6.62
N GLU A 235 -13.46 1.37 7.28
CA GLU A 235 -13.59 1.23 8.73
C GLU A 235 -12.45 1.98 9.41
N HIS A 236 -12.88 2.75 10.39
CA HIS A 236 -12.31 4.03 10.80
C HIS A 236 -11.25 3.89 11.90
N ASP A 237 -10.55 2.75 12.00
CA ASP A 237 -9.72 2.43 13.17
C ASP A 237 -8.37 1.75 12.82
N PHE A 238 -7.46 2.48 12.17
CA PHE A 238 -6.05 2.07 12.10
C PHE A 238 -5.22 2.47 13.34
N ALA A 239 -5.85 3.04 14.37
CA ALA A 239 -5.16 3.52 15.57
C ALA A 239 -4.50 2.43 16.43
N ASN A 240 -4.76 1.13 16.18
CA ASN A 240 -4.32 0.07 17.10
C ASN A 240 -3.49 -1.08 16.48
N SER A 241 -3.11 -1.04 15.21
CA SER A 241 -2.17 -2.05 14.69
C SER A 241 -0.74 -1.71 15.13
N ARG A 242 -0.33 -2.24 16.29
CA ARG A 242 1.06 -2.23 16.75
C ARG A 242 1.92 -2.90 15.68
N ILE A 243 2.70 -2.11 14.97
CA ILE A 243 3.77 -2.60 14.10
C ILE A 243 4.77 -3.36 14.98
N PRO A 244 5.12 -4.62 14.68
CA PRO A 244 6.21 -5.30 15.36
C PRO A 244 7.50 -4.51 15.15
N SER A 245 8.09 -4.04 16.24
CA SER A 245 9.38 -3.36 16.24
C SER A 245 10.44 -4.28 15.64
N ILE A 246 11.01 -3.90 14.50
CA ILE A 246 12.21 -4.55 13.96
C ILE A 246 13.34 -4.39 15.00
N PRO A 247 13.94 -5.46 15.53
CA PRO A 247 15.03 -5.34 16.48
C PRO A 247 16.25 -4.75 15.76
N ARG A 248 16.58 -3.49 16.06
CA ARG A 248 17.88 -2.91 15.71
C ARG A 248 18.97 -3.68 16.47
N GLY A 249 19.76 -4.44 15.73
CA GLY A 249 20.97 -5.09 16.23
C GLY A 249 21.88 -4.06 16.92
N LYS A 250 22.13 -4.26 18.21
CA LYS A 250 23.14 -3.51 18.97
C LYS A 250 24.52 -3.90 18.45
N THR A 251 25.13 -3.07 17.62
CA THR A 251 26.59 -3.10 17.43
C THR A 251 27.25 -2.48 18.66
N ARG A 252 27.98 -3.36 19.34
CA ARG A 252 28.73 -3.23 20.57
C ARG A 252 29.87 -2.21 20.43
N GLY A 253 29.69 -1.01 21.00
CA GLY A 253 30.79 -0.09 21.27
C GLY A 253 31.62 -0.60 22.45
N LYS A 254 32.86 -1.05 22.17
CA LYS A 254 33.89 -1.24 23.20
C LYS A 254 34.52 0.11 23.50
N THR A 255 34.32 0.65 24.70
CA THR A 255 35.17 1.69 25.26
C THR A 255 35.98 1.14 26.42
N SER A 256 37.26 1.48 26.35
CA SER A 256 38.37 1.09 27.22
C SER A 256 38.19 1.66 28.63
N GLY A 257 38.33 0.81 29.66
CA GLY A 257 38.22 1.16 31.07
C GLY A 257 39.41 0.61 31.85
N LYS A 258 40.33 1.52 32.18
CA LYS A 258 41.67 1.37 32.74
C LYS A 258 41.62 0.86 34.20
N THR A 259 42.26 -0.27 34.48
CA THR A 259 42.45 -0.83 35.82
C THR A 259 43.49 -0.01 36.60
N LYS A 260 43.15 0.53 37.77
CA LYS A 260 44.11 1.00 38.77
C LYS A 260 43.97 0.19 40.04
N GLY A 261 45.13 -0.22 40.55
CA GLY A 261 45.33 -1.24 41.56
C GLY A 261 44.93 -0.85 42.97
N LYS A 262 44.76 -1.93 43.73
CA LYS A 262 44.48 -2.04 45.15
C LYS A 262 45.59 -1.43 46.01
N THR A 263 45.19 -0.80 47.10
CA THR A 263 46.00 -0.72 48.33
C THR A 263 45.24 -1.35 49.49
N LEU A 264 45.98 -2.24 50.13
CA LEU A 264 45.82 -2.94 51.39
C LEU A 264 45.48 -1.96 52.54
N VAL A 265 44.59 -2.32 53.48
CA VAL A 265 44.86 -2.34 54.94
C VAL A 265 43.85 -3.27 55.62
N ASP A 266 44.43 -4.05 56.52
CA ASP A 266 43.99 -5.08 57.44
C ASP A 266 42.96 -4.63 58.51
N ASN A 267 42.06 -5.53 58.94
CA ASN A 267 41.94 -5.91 60.36
C ASN A 267 40.89 -7.00 60.60
N SER A 268 41.38 -8.16 61.03
CA SER A 268 40.99 -8.86 62.27
C SER A 268 39.50 -8.88 62.66
N THR A 269 38.89 -10.08 62.72
CA THR A 269 38.59 -10.76 64.02
C THR A 269 37.69 -12.00 63.80
N VAL A 270 38.30 -13.15 64.04
CA VAL A 270 37.79 -14.41 64.63
C VAL A 270 36.30 -14.46 65.02
N LYS A 271 35.58 -15.44 64.45
CA LYS A 271 34.60 -16.31 65.14
C LYS A 271 34.17 -17.50 64.25
N ARG A 272 34.73 -18.68 64.53
CA ARG A 272 34.00 -19.96 64.52
C ARG A 272 33.41 -20.14 65.94
N PRO A 273 32.55 -21.13 66.29
CA PRO A 273 32.27 -22.39 65.59
C PRO A 273 30.79 -22.87 65.68
N PHE A 274 30.58 -24.13 65.25
CA PHE A 274 29.45 -25.03 65.51
C PHE A 274 28.19 -24.85 64.65
N GLN A 275 27.48 -25.90 64.22
CA GLN A 275 27.70 -27.35 64.03
C GLN A 275 26.40 -27.85 63.34
N LEU A 276 26.55 -28.94 62.58
CA LEU A 276 25.62 -30.05 62.30
C LEU A 276 24.11 -29.85 62.06
N GLY A 277 23.66 -30.51 60.99
CA GLY A 277 22.29 -30.86 60.63
C GLY A 277 22.22 -31.19 59.16
#